data_AF-A0A3N5QEI8-F1
#
_entry.id   AF-A0A3N5QEI8-F1
#
_cell.length_a   1.000
_cell.length_b   1.000
_cell.length_c   1.000
_cell.angle_alpha   90.00
_cell.angle_beta   90.00
_cell.angle_gamma   90.00
#
_symmetry.space_group_name_H-M   'P 1'
#
loop_
_entity.id
_entity.type
_entity.pdbx_description
1 polymer ?
#
loop_
_entity_poly.entity_id
_entity_poly.type
_entity_poly.pdbx_seq_one_letter_code
_entity_poly.pdbx_strand_id
1 'polypeptide(L)'
;MKIDKSAIHHGEKGKYIDITLLGNRDGEDRFGNHYMVVQDLGQARREAGEKGPILGNGKIVGQKQSAPAVQQHDTTSEADYDGPF
;
A
#
# COMPACT_ATOMS: atom_id res chain seq x y z
N MET A 1 7.17 -17.28 -10.47
CA MET A 1 6.59 -16.66 -9.27
C MET A 1 7.00 -17.47 -8.06
N LYS A 2 7.59 -16.86 -7.03
CA LYS A 2 8.05 -17.55 -5.81
C LYS A 2 7.25 -17.03 -4.62
N ILE A 3 6.79 -17.94 -3.77
CA ILE A 3 6.06 -17.66 -2.53
C ILE A 3 6.92 -18.20 -1.40
N ASP A 4 7.07 -17.45 -0.31
CA ASP A 4 7.68 -17.94 0.92
C ASP A 4 6.69 -18.88 1.63
N LYS A 5 7.06 -20.16 1.69
CA LYS A 5 6.24 -21.22 2.27
C LYS A 5 6.19 -21.15 3.80
N SER A 6 7.15 -20.49 4.46
CA SER A 6 7.14 -20.37 5.92
C SER A 6 6.08 -19.39 6.41
N ALA A 7 5.64 -18.47 5.55
CA ALA A 7 4.55 -17.52 5.82
C ALA A 7 3.19 -18.00 5.27
N ILE A 8 3.00 -19.31 5.07
CA ILE A 8 1.70 -19.88 4.67
C ILE A 8 0.89 -20.22 5.91
N HIS A 9 -0.27 -19.60 6.03
CA HIS A 9 -1.26 -19.91 7.04
C HIS A 9 -2.09 -21.11 6.61
N HIS A 10 -2.18 -22.12 7.48
CA HIS A 10 -2.97 -23.32 7.22
C HIS A 10 -4.33 -23.16 7.90
N GLY A 11 -5.35 -22.84 7.12
CA GLY A 11 -6.73 -22.82 7.59
C GLY A 11 -7.42 -24.16 7.36
N GLU A 12 -8.58 -24.34 7.95
CA GLU A 12 -9.38 -25.57 7.86
C GLU A 12 -9.72 -25.96 6.41
N LYS A 13 -9.90 -24.95 5.53
CA LYS A 13 -10.33 -25.14 4.14
C LYS A 13 -9.21 -24.95 3.11
N GLY A 14 -7.98 -24.65 3.53
CA GLY A 14 -6.90 -24.40 2.57
C GLY A 14 -5.68 -23.69 3.14
N LYS A 15 -4.77 -23.33 2.23
CA LYS A 15 -3.55 -22.58 2.51
C LYS A 15 -3.75 -21.13 2.10
N TYR A 16 -3.45 -20.21 3.00
CA TYR A 16 -3.63 -18.77 2.84
C TYR A 16 -2.28 -18.07 2.98
N ILE A 17 -2.13 -16.96 2.26
CA ILE A 17 -1.00 -16.04 2.43
C ILE A 17 -1.55 -14.64 2.57
N ASP A 18 -0.88 -13.85 3.38
CA ASP A 18 -1.15 -12.42 3.49
C ASP A 18 -0.42 -11.70 2.35
N ILE A 19 -1.06 -10.67 1.80
CA ILE A 19 -0.52 -9.85 0.71
C ILE A 19 -0.67 -8.37 1.04
N THR A 20 0.30 -7.58 0.59
CA THR A 20 0.26 -6.12 0.64
C THR A 20 0.23 -5.56 -0.77
N LEU A 21 -0.67 -4.61 -1.00
CA LEU A 21 -0.77 -3.86 -2.25
C LEU A 21 -0.03 -2.53 -2.08
N LEU A 22 1.09 -2.37 -2.80
CA LEU A 22 1.88 -1.15 -2.80
C LEU A 22 1.48 -0.32 -4.01
N GLY A 23 0.92 0.86 -3.78
CA GLY A 23 0.53 1.77 -4.87
C GLY A 23 1.74 2.20 -5.69
N ASN A 24 1.57 2.19 -7.01
CA ASN A 24 2.58 2.75 -7.91
C ASN A 24 2.71 4.26 -7.66
N ARG A 25 3.94 4.76 -7.53
CA ARG A 25 4.20 6.19 -7.25
C ARG A 25 3.69 7.12 -8.35
N ASP A 26 3.77 6.66 -9.59
CA ASP A 26 3.39 7.42 -10.78
C ASP A 26 1.95 7.10 -11.25
N GLY A 27 1.18 6.36 -10.45
CA GLY A 27 -0.18 5.94 -10.80
C GLY A 27 -0.24 4.73 -11.74
N GLU A 28 -1.20 4.72 -12.66
CA GLU A 28 -1.41 3.62 -13.59
C GLU A 28 -0.21 3.45 -14.54
N ASP A 29 0.35 2.24 -14.62
CA ASP A 29 1.45 1.93 -15.53
C ASP A 29 0.97 1.74 -16.98
N ARG A 30 1.92 1.55 -17.92
CA ARG A 30 1.62 1.37 -19.35
C ARG A 30 0.79 0.11 -19.67
N PHE A 31 0.62 -0.81 -18.73
CA PHE A 31 -0.17 -2.04 -18.87
C PHE A 31 -1.50 -1.96 -18.10
N GLY A 32 -1.77 -0.82 -17.48
CA GLY A 32 -2.95 -0.57 -16.67
C GLY A 32 -2.87 -1.12 -15.25
N ASN A 33 -1.68 -1.35 -14.72
CA ASN A 33 -1.49 -1.79 -13.34
C ASN A 33 -1.37 -0.60 -12.39
N HIS A 34 -1.94 -0.76 -11.20
CA HIS A 34 -2.05 0.31 -10.21
C HIS A 34 -1.23 0.00 -8.95
N TYR A 35 -0.98 -1.29 -8.70
CA TYR A 35 -0.32 -1.78 -7.50
C TYR A 35 0.74 -2.81 -7.83
N MET A 36 1.81 -2.83 -7.03
CA MET A 36 2.70 -3.96 -6.88
C MET A 36 2.21 -4.84 -5.72
N VAL A 37 1.98 -6.12 -5.99
CA VAL A 37 1.53 -7.10 -5.01
C VAL A 37 2.75 -7.81 -4.41
N VAL A 38 2.93 -7.70 -3.10
CA VAL A 38 3.98 -8.40 -2.36
C VAL A 38 3.38 -9.33 -1.32
N GLN A 39 4.03 -10.47 -1.07
CA GLN A 39 3.65 -11.32 0.05
C GLN A 39 4.05 -10.65 1.37
N ASP A 40 3.16 -10.71 2.34
CA ASP A 40 3.44 -10.28 3.69
C ASP A 40 4.00 -11.46 4.50
N LEU A 41 5.13 -11.24 5.16
CA LEU A 41 5.82 -12.26 5.97
C LEU A 41 5.49 -12.14 7.47
N GLY A 42 4.61 -11.20 7.83
CA GLY A 42 4.23 -10.90 9.21
C GLY A 42 5.05 -9.77 9.83
N GLN A 43 4.54 -9.26 10.95
CA GLN A 43 5.04 -8.06 11.61
C GLN A 43 6.52 -8.13 12.00
N ALA A 44 6.95 -9.20 12.69
CA ALA A 44 8.33 -9.32 13.17
C ALA A 44 9.37 -9.30 12.03
N ARG A 45 9.09 -9.99 10.92
CA ARG A 45 9.97 -10.01 9.74
C ARG A 45 10.00 -8.68 9.01
N ARG A 46 8.84 -8.02 8.90
CA ARG A 46 8.75 -6.67 8.35
C ARG A 46 9.54 -5.66 9.18
N GLU A 47 9.44 -5.71 10.50
CA GLU A 47 10.19 -4.85 11.43
C GLU A 47 11.69 -5.11 11.35
N ALA A 48 12.09 -6.36 11.11
CA ALA A 48 13.47 -6.72 10.79
C ALA A 48 13.95 -6.26 9.39
N GLY A 49 13.08 -5.60 8.61
CA GLY A 49 13.37 -5.10 7.27
C GLY A 49 13.30 -6.16 6.17
N GLU A 50 12.81 -7.36 6.47
CA GLU A 50 12.64 -8.44 5.50
C GLU A 50 11.49 -8.10 4.55
N LYS A 51 11.78 -8.08 3.24
CA LYS A 51 10.79 -7.82 2.20
C LYS A 51 10.32 -9.15 1.63
N GLY A 52 9.01 -9.39 1.67
CA GLY A 52 8.43 -10.57 1.06
C GLY A 52 8.54 -10.56 -0.48
N PRO A 53 8.43 -11.74 -1.10
CA PRO A 53 8.53 -11.87 -2.56
C PRO A 53 7.42 -11.10 -3.28
N ILE A 54 7.78 -10.53 -4.44
CA ILE A 54 6.81 -9.90 -5.35
C ILE A 54 5.99 -11.00 -6.03
N LEU A 55 4.67 -10.94 -5.83
CA LEU A 55 3.72 -11.90 -6.38
C LEU A 55 3.22 -11.45 -7.76
N GLY A 56 3.19 -10.15 -8.05
CA GLY A 56 2.81 -9.62 -9.35
C GLY A 56 2.29 -8.19 -9.29
N ASN A 57 1.45 -7.84 -10.26
CA ASN A 57 0.83 -6.53 -10.38
C ASN A 57 -0.68 -6.62 -10.15
N GLY A 58 -1.25 -5.61 -9.50
CA GLY A 58 -2.67 -5.47 -9.24
C GLY A 58 -3.30 -4.40 -10.13
N LYS A 59 -4.46 -4.70 -10.70
CA LYS A 59 -5.27 -3.78 -11.50
C LYS A 59 -6.62 -3.57 -10.83
N ILE A 60 -7.08 -2.32 -10.75
CA ILE A 60 -8.43 -2.01 -10.31
C ILE A 60 -9.39 -2.37 -11.44
N VAL A 61 -10.39 -3.21 -11.15
CA VAL A 61 -11.45 -3.56 -12.11
C VAL A 61 -12.78 -3.09 -11.53
N GLY A 62 -13.48 -2.19 -12.24
CA GLY A 62 -14.86 -1.82 -11.91
C GLY A 62 -15.08 -0.59 -11.00
N GLN A 63 -14.15 0.36 -10.91
CA GLN A 63 -14.43 1.61 -10.18
C GLN A 63 -15.54 2.42 -10.88
N LYS A 64 -16.71 2.55 -10.23
CA LYS A 64 -17.53 3.76 -10.35
C LYS A 64 -16.67 4.91 -9.83
N GLN A 65 -16.51 5.96 -10.64
CA GLN A 65 -15.77 7.17 -10.31
C GLN A 65 -16.04 7.58 -8.87
N SER A 66 -15.07 7.38 -7.98
CA SER A 66 -15.06 8.03 -6.69
C SER A 66 -14.34 9.35 -6.93
N ALA A 67 -15.05 10.47 -6.71
CA ALA A 67 -14.52 11.81 -6.92
C ALA A 67 -13.18 11.99 -6.18
N PRO A 68 -12.24 12.78 -6.72
CA PRO A 68 -10.94 12.99 -6.10
C PRO A 68 -11.12 13.50 -4.67
N ALA A 69 -10.49 12.81 -3.71
CA ALA A 69 -10.41 13.29 -2.34
C ALA A 69 -9.63 14.61 -2.36
N VAL A 70 -10.31 15.70 -1.98
CA VAL A 70 -9.71 17.01 -1.82
C VAL A 70 -8.65 16.88 -0.71
N GLN A 71 -7.38 17.01 -1.08
CA GLN A 71 -6.31 17.18 -0.11
C GLN A 71 -6.56 18.50 0.62
N GLN A 72 -7.06 18.41 1.86
CA GLN A 72 -7.07 19.55 2.79
C GLN A 72 -5.62 19.92 3.07
N HIS A 73 -5.13 20.92 2.35
CA HIS A 73 -3.92 21.64 2.68
C HIS A 73 -4.25 22.51 3.89
N ASP A 74 -3.79 22.09 5.05
CA ASP A 74 -3.86 22.83 6.30
C ASP A 74 -2.96 24.07 6.17
N THR A 75 -3.53 25.19 5.70
CA THR A 75 -2.85 26.49 5.73
C THR A 75 -3.33 27.21 6.98
N THR A 76 -2.79 26.84 8.13
CA THR A 76 -2.87 27.70 9.31
C THR A 76 -1.90 28.87 9.08
N SER A 77 -2.46 29.99 8.63
CA SER A 77 -1.75 31.27 8.51
C SER A 77 -1.36 31.76 9.89
N GLU A 78 -0.07 31.71 10.17
CA GLU A 78 0.63 32.39 11.25
C GLU A 78 0.57 33.91 10.98
N ALA A 79 -0.49 34.55 11.49
CA ALA A 79 -0.67 35.99 11.44
C ALA A 79 -1.30 36.43 12.77
N ASP A 80 -0.50 36.41 13.84
CA ASP A 80 -0.74 37.16 15.08
C ASP A 80 0.51 37.05 15.98
N TYR A 81 1.61 37.67 15.56
CA TYR A 81 2.68 38.05 16.50
C TYR A 81 3.26 39.39 16.08
N ASP A 82 2.52 40.46 16.35
CA ASP A 82 3.04 41.83 16.37
C ASP A 82 3.22 42.27 17.83
N GLY A 83 4.42 42.03 18.35
CA GLY A 83 5.02 42.86 19.40
C GLY A 83 6.36 43.37 18.85
N PRO A 84 6.87 44.56 19.24
CA PRO A 84 6.86 45.09 20.61
C PRO A 84 6.62 46.63 20.77
N PHE A 85 6.18 47.05 21.96
CA PHE A 85 6.70 48.14 22.84
C PHE A 85 5.65 48.54 23.88
#